data_AF-A0A661FIU9-F1
#
_entry.id   AF-A0A661FIU9-F1
#
_cell.length_a   1.000
_cell.length_b   1.000
_cell.length_c   1.000
_cell.angle_alpha   90.00
_cell.angle_beta   90.00
_cell.angle_gamma   90.00
#
_symmetry.space_group_name_H-M   'P 1'
#
loop_
_entity.id
_entity.type
_entity.pdbx_description
1 polymer ?
#
loop_
_entity_poly.entity_id
_entity_poly.type
_entity_poly.pdbx_seq_one_letter_code
_entity_poly.pdbx_strand_id
1 'polypeptide(L)'
;MTENDEQQDEKMNCGLSVAEREILQVSLGGLEDTMPPRAVWQRIEEQARAEGLFKPRSTERKTWFLGVGMAAAVVLAVLNIPVTQVVDEGEQSFPTVPSNEVLAGNSGGQGLNALMVQSQQIERSLRALPGQPSLVRASTAATISDLEDHIAAIDYLLNHPDAQLNPEQVEIYWRERVRLMNSLLSLRTAQAQRMSF
;
A
#
# COMPACT_ATOMS: atom_id res chain seq x y z
N MET A 1 23.72 14.46 -33.40
CA MET A 1 22.78 13.33 -33.45
C MET A 1 22.75 12.84 -34.87
N THR A 2 22.89 11.54 -35.04
CA THR A 2 22.96 10.82 -36.31
C THR A 2 21.95 9.69 -36.30
N GLU A 3 21.45 9.25 -37.46
CA GLU A 3 20.47 8.15 -37.58
C GLU A 3 20.91 6.82 -36.94
N ASN A 4 22.19 6.67 -36.58
CA ASN A 4 22.72 5.57 -35.77
C ASN A 4 22.22 5.59 -34.30
N ASP A 5 21.91 6.76 -33.76
CA ASP A 5 21.51 6.92 -32.34
C ASP A 5 20.10 6.33 -32.13
N GLU A 6 19.16 6.68 -33.01
CA GLU A 6 17.77 6.17 -32.99
C GLU A 6 17.71 4.64 -33.21
N GLN A 7 18.59 4.10 -34.07
CA GLN A 7 18.75 2.65 -34.28
C GLN A 7 19.40 1.91 -33.09
N GLN A 8 20.05 2.60 -32.15
CA GLN A 8 20.50 1.99 -30.89
C GLN A 8 19.38 1.93 -29.86
N ASP A 9 18.55 2.97 -29.74
CA ASP A 9 17.43 2.99 -28.79
C ASP A 9 16.36 1.95 -29.13
N GLU A 10 16.03 1.76 -30.41
CA GLU A 10 15.14 0.67 -30.88
C GLU A 10 15.66 -0.71 -30.44
N LYS A 11 16.99 -0.87 -30.40
CA LYS A 11 17.68 -2.11 -30.03
C LYS A 11 17.82 -2.34 -28.52
N MET A 12 17.42 -1.38 -27.67
CA MET A 12 17.38 -1.52 -26.21
C MET A 12 15.97 -1.82 -25.66
N ASN A 13 14.96 -1.91 -26.53
CA ASN A 13 13.61 -2.30 -26.12
C ASN A 13 13.54 -3.81 -25.81
N CYS A 14 13.83 -4.18 -24.56
CA CYS A 14 13.75 -5.56 -24.05
C CYS A 14 12.30 -6.08 -23.87
N GLY A 15 11.42 -5.80 -24.83
CA GLY A 15 10.05 -6.31 -24.89
C GLY A 15 9.83 -7.11 -26.17
N LEU A 16 9.31 -8.34 -26.04
CA LEU A 16 8.86 -9.12 -27.20
C LEU A 16 7.71 -8.40 -27.92
N SER A 17 7.74 -8.41 -29.25
CA SER A 17 6.58 -7.99 -30.04
C SER A 17 5.39 -8.94 -29.83
N VAL A 18 4.18 -8.46 -30.16
CA VAL A 18 2.94 -9.26 -30.03
C VAL A 18 3.03 -10.56 -30.84
N ALA A 19 3.57 -10.49 -32.06
CA ALA A 19 3.73 -11.66 -32.94
C ALA A 19 4.72 -12.69 -32.38
N GLU A 20 5.85 -12.26 -31.83
CA GLU A 20 6.81 -13.17 -31.16
C GLU A 20 6.18 -13.80 -29.91
N ARG A 21 5.35 -13.06 -29.18
CA ARG A 21 4.65 -13.58 -28.00
C ARG A 21 3.64 -14.68 -28.37
N GLU A 22 2.91 -14.50 -29.47
CA GLU A 22 1.98 -15.52 -30.01
C GLU A 22 2.74 -16.78 -30.45
N ILE A 23 3.86 -16.62 -31.17
CA ILE A 23 4.74 -17.73 -31.57
C ILE A 23 5.27 -18.49 -30.33
N LEU A 24 5.72 -17.77 -29.30
CA LEU A 24 6.14 -18.42 -28.05
C LEU A 24 4.98 -19.15 -27.36
N GLN A 25 3.78 -18.55 -27.27
CA GLN A 25 2.62 -19.21 -26.66
C GLN A 25 2.22 -20.50 -27.39
N VAL A 26 2.26 -20.52 -28.73
CA VAL A 26 2.04 -21.74 -29.52
C VAL A 26 3.14 -22.78 -29.26
N SER A 27 4.42 -22.36 -29.19
CA SER A 27 5.53 -23.29 -28.92
C SER A 27 5.47 -23.92 -27.51
N LEU A 28 5.09 -23.15 -26.50
CA LEU A 28 4.91 -23.62 -25.11
C LEU A 28 3.71 -24.57 -24.99
N GLY A 29 2.60 -24.30 -25.70
CA GLY A 29 1.45 -25.20 -25.78
C GLY A 29 1.71 -26.48 -26.57
N GLY A 30 2.82 -26.57 -27.31
CA GLY A 30 3.27 -27.76 -28.04
C GLY A 30 4.31 -28.62 -27.30
N LEU A 31 4.66 -28.29 -26.05
CA LEU A 31 5.55 -29.10 -25.23
C LEU A 31 4.86 -30.40 -24.75
N GLU A 32 5.65 -31.45 -24.54
CA GLU A 32 5.17 -32.70 -23.93
C GLU A 32 4.82 -32.47 -22.46
N ASP A 33 3.66 -32.98 -22.01
CA ASP A 33 3.21 -32.89 -20.61
C ASP A 33 3.99 -33.86 -19.71
N THR A 34 5.23 -33.48 -19.42
CA THR A 34 6.13 -34.27 -18.56
C THR A 34 5.65 -34.20 -17.10
N MET A 35 5.21 -35.33 -16.54
CA MET A 35 4.72 -35.37 -15.15
C MET A 35 5.76 -34.80 -14.17
N PRO A 36 5.40 -33.79 -13.34
CA PRO A 36 6.35 -33.16 -12.43
C PRO A 36 6.96 -34.16 -11.43
N PRO A 37 8.30 -34.22 -11.27
CA PRO A 37 8.96 -35.19 -10.41
C PRO A 37 8.70 -34.88 -8.93
N ARG A 38 7.72 -35.57 -8.33
CA ARG A 38 7.13 -35.24 -7.01
C ARG A 38 8.17 -35.01 -5.90
N ALA A 39 9.23 -35.81 -5.85
CA ALA A 39 10.29 -35.68 -4.85
C ALA A 39 11.10 -34.37 -4.95
N VAL A 40 11.19 -33.75 -6.13
CA VAL A 40 11.82 -32.44 -6.31
C VAL A 40 10.89 -31.35 -5.78
N TRP A 41 9.59 -31.43 -6.09
CA TRP A 41 8.58 -30.49 -5.62
C TRP A 41 8.38 -30.54 -4.10
N GLN A 42 8.42 -31.73 -3.49
CA GLN A 42 8.40 -31.89 -2.04
C GLN A 42 9.59 -31.18 -1.38
N ARG A 43 10.81 -31.32 -1.93
CA ARG A 43 11.99 -30.59 -1.43
C ARG A 43 11.86 -29.07 -1.57
N ILE A 44 11.34 -28.59 -2.70
CA ILE A 44 11.06 -27.16 -2.90
C ILE A 44 10.03 -26.67 -1.89
N GLU A 45 8.99 -27.46 -1.61
CA GLU A 45 7.96 -27.14 -0.62
C GLU A 45 8.53 -27.11 0.82
N GLU A 46 9.39 -28.06 1.16
CA GLU A 46 10.11 -28.11 2.45
C GLU A 46 11.02 -26.89 2.63
N GLN A 47 11.80 -26.52 1.61
CA GLN A 47 12.66 -25.33 1.65
C GLN A 47 11.84 -24.04 1.75
N ALA A 48 10.82 -23.86 0.89
CA ALA A 48 9.94 -22.68 0.94
C ALA A 48 9.14 -22.57 2.25
N ARG A 49 8.87 -23.70 2.92
CA ARG A 49 8.28 -23.73 4.27
C ARG A 49 9.30 -23.36 5.35
N ALA A 50 10.54 -23.84 5.25
CA ALA A 50 11.62 -23.48 6.18
C ALA A 50 12.03 -22.00 6.05
N GLU A 51 11.99 -21.44 4.85
CA GLU A 51 12.23 -20.02 4.55
C GLU A 51 11.02 -19.12 4.87
N GLY A 52 9.89 -19.69 5.30
CA GLY A 52 8.69 -18.95 5.69
C GLY A 52 7.92 -18.30 4.52
N LEU A 53 8.23 -18.67 3.27
CA LEU A 53 7.52 -18.17 2.08
C LEU A 53 6.05 -18.58 2.09
N PHE A 54 5.76 -19.78 2.61
CA PHE A 54 4.39 -20.21 2.93
C PHE A 54 3.94 -19.66 4.28
N LYS A 55 3.34 -18.47 4.29
CA LYS A 55 2.51 -18.02 5.42
C LYS A 55 1.35 -19.01 5.61
N PRO A 56 1.12 -19.56 6.81
CA PRO A 56 -0.12 -20.29 7.08
C PRO A 56 -1.30 -19.33 6.92
N ARG A 57 -2.37 -19.75 6.21
CA ARG A 57 -3.63 -19.02 6.22
C ARG A 57 -4.16 -19.02 7.65
N SER A 58 -4.15 -17.86 8.32
CA SER A 58 -4.76 -17.73 9.64
C SER A 58 -6.28 -17.91 9.52
N THR A 59 -6.75 -19.12 9.85
CA THR A 59 -8.18 -19.45 9.92
C THR A 59 -8.77 -19.16 11.30
N GLU A 60 -8.28 -18.12 11.99
CA GLU A 60 -8.77 -17.68 13.30
C GLU A 60 -10.02 -16.77 13.16
N ARG A 61 -11.12 -17.35 12.65
CA ARG A 61 -12.46 -16.82 12.97
C ARG A 61 -12.81 -17.26 14.40
N LYS A 62 -12.24 -16.59 15.40
CA LYS A 62 -12.32 -17.01 16.81
C LYS A 62 -12.87 -15.96 17.77
N THR A 63 -14.15 -15.66 17.58
CA THR A 63 -15.10 -15.32 18.67
C THR A 63 -14.65 -14.27 19.69
N TRP A 64 -14.44 -13.02 19.26
CA TRP A 64 -14.35 -11.88 20.18
C TRP A 64 -15.75 -11.45 20.67
N PHE A 65 -16.41 -12.27 21.49
CA PHE A 65 -17.60 -11.89 22.28
C PHE A 65 -17.84 -12.85 23.47
N LEU A 66 -17.02 -12.76 24.52
CA LEU A 66 -17.39 -13.16 25.89
C LEU A 66 -16.42 -12.56 26.92
N GLY A 67 -16.90 -12.22 28.12
CA GLY A 67 -16.05 -11.83 29.26
C GLY A 67 -16.18 -10.39 29.73
N VAL A 68 -17.24 -10.08 30.48
CA VAL A 68 -17.30 -8.87 31.33
C VAL A 68 -16.57 -9.15 32.65
N GLY A 69 -15.76 -8.20 33.13
CA GLY A 69 -15.10 -8.30 34.44
C GLY A 69 -14.49 -6.98 34.91
N MET A 70 -15.09 -6.36 35.92
CA MET A 70 -14.55 -5.17 36.60
C MET A 70 -13.63 -5.56 37.77
N ALA A 71 -12.55 -4.80 37.98
CA ALA A 71 -12.01 -4.49 39.32
C ALA A 71 -11.01 -3.31 39.20
N ALA A 72 -10.84 -2.53 40.27
CA ALA A 72 -9.90 -1.40 40.31
C ALA A 72 -9.11 -1.34 41.63
N ALA A 73 -7.82 -1.02 41.53
CA ALA A 73 -6.94 -0.55 42.60
C ALA A 73 -5.81 0.28 41.93
N VAL A 74 -5.34 1.48 42.35
CA VAL A 74 -5.09 2.06 43.70
C VAL A 74 -3.78 1.50 44.33
N VAL A 75 -2.72 2.27 44.62
CA VAL A 75 -2.33 3.65 44.24
C VAL A 75 -0.84 3.94 44.61
N LEU A 76 -0.19 4.93 43.96
CA LEU A 76 1.16 5.51 44.27
C LEU A 76 2.36 4.51 44.20
N ALA A 77 3.66 4.87 44.18
CA ALA A 77 4.44 6.13 44.34
C ALA A 77 5.82 5.95 43.62
N VAL A 78 6.78 6.88 43.42
CA VAL A 78 6.96 8.36 43.47
C VAL A 78 8.38 8.68 42.89
N LEU A 79 8.83 9.96 42.84
CA LEU A 79 10.14 10.48 42.33
C LEU A 79 10.21 10.71 40.79
N ASN A 80 10.70 11.83 40.24
CA ASN A 80 11.19 13.09 40.85
C ASN A 80 11.17 14.31 39.86
N ILE A 81 10.36 15.34 40.16
CA ILE A 81 10.58 16.83 40.13
C ILE A 81 11.18 17.55 38.86
N PRO A 82 11.07 18.90 38.68
CA PRO A 82 10.00 19.59 37.93
C PRO A 82 10.53 20.50 36.77
N VAL A 83 9.68 21.41 36.24
CA VAL A 83 9.91 22.89 36.20
C VAL A 83 8.72 23.64 35.52
N THR A 84 8.06 24.55 36.26
CA THR A 84 7.25 25.76 35.89
C THR A 84 6.33 25.78 34.64
N GLN A 85 5.14 26.42 34.55
CA GLN A 85 4.28 27.36 35.33
C GLN A 85 2.97 27.58 34.46
N VAL A 86 1.83 28.23 34.79
CA VAL A 86 1.16 28.93 35.92
C VAL A 86 -0.37 28.95 35.54
N VAL A 87 -1.36 28.67 36.41
CA VAL A 87 -2.16 29.60 37.28
C VAL A 87 -2.84 30.75 36.47
N ASP A 88 -4.16 31.03 36.53
CA ASP A 88 -5.27 30.50 37.36
C ASP A 88 -6.67 30.55 36.68
N GLU A 89 -7.69 30.07 37.40
CA GLU A 89 -9.16 30.35 37.34
C GLU A 89 -9.89 30.65 36.00
N GLY A 90 -10.94 29.86 35.70
CA GLY A 90 -11.85 30.09 34.56
C GLY A 90 -13.00 29.07 34.44
N GLU A 91 -14.11 29.36 35.11
CA GLU A 91 -15.41 28.67 35.18
C GLU A 91 -15.81 27.57 34.14
N GLN A 92 -16.28 26.44 34.69
CA GLN A 92 -17.48 25.66 34.31
C GLN A 92 -17.61 24.99 32.90
N SER A 93 -17.92 23.69 32.95
CA SER A 93 -18.51 22.85 31.88
C SER A 93 -17.65 22.51 30.64
N PHE A 94 -16.99 21.35 30.70
CA PHE A 94 -16.46 20.66 29.51
C PHE A 94 -17.33 19.41 29.20
N PRO A 95 -18.02 19.34 28.06
CA PRO A 95 -18.87 18.20 27.72
C PRO A 95 -18.04 16.96 27.38
N THR A 96 -18.40 15.81 27.95
CA THR A 96 -17.71 14.52 27.75
C THR A 96 -18.11 13.78 26.47
N VAL A 97 -18.21 14.52 25.35
CA VAL A 97 -18.35 14.00 23.99
C VAL A 97 -17.56 14.91 23.05
N PRO A 98 -16.72 14.38 22.12
CA PRO A 98 -16.22 15.20 21.02
C PRO A 98 -17.39 15.57 20.09
N SER A 99 -17.81 16.84 20.10
CA SER A 99 -18.90 17.31 19.25
C SER A 99 -18.59 17.08 17.78
N ASN A 100 -19.27 16.11 17.16
CA ASN A 100 -19.15 15.83 15.72
C ASN A 100 -19.99 16.83 14.89
N GLU A 101 -19.84 18.11 15.20
CA GLU A 101 -20.56 19.25 14.61
C GLU A 101 -19.66 20.04 13.65
N VAL A 102 -18.90 19.34 12.82
CA VAL A 102 -18.34 19.95 11.60
C VAL A 102 -19.50 20.15 10.63
N LEU A 103 -19.84 21.42 10.34
CA LEU A 103 -21.07 21.83 9.66
C LEU A 103 -21.43 20.92 8.46
N ALA A 104 -22.49 20.13 8.63
CA ALA A 104 -23.08 19.35 7.55
C ALA A 104 -23.77 20.29 6.56
N GLY A 105 -23.24 20.38 5.33
CA GLY A 105 -23.85 21.18 4.27
C GLY A 105 -22.95 21.55 3.10
N ASN A 106 -21.63 21.77 3.31
CA ASN A 106 -20.74 22.24 2.22
C ASN A 106 -19.29 21.70 2.29
N SER A 107 -18.94 20.94 3.33
CA SER A 107 -17.54 20.63 3.68
C SER A 107 -16.90 19.50 2.86
N GLY A 108 -17.65 18.45 2.51
CA GLY A 108 -17.12 17.27 1.83
C GLY A 108 -16.53 17.57 0.44
N GLY A 109 -17.13 18.51 -0.30
CA GLY A 109 -16.59 18.97 -1.59
C GLY A 109 -15.22 19.64 -1.46
N GLN A 110 -14.94 20.34 -0.36
CA GLN A 110 -13.62 20.94 -0.11
C GLN A 110 -12.60 19.88 0.31
N GLY A 111 -12.99 18.91 1.16
CA GLY A 111 -12.13 17.79 1.55
C GLY A 111 -11.72 16.91 0.36
N LEU A 112 -12.68 16.55 -0.51
CA LEU A 112 -12.45 15.78 -1.73
C LEU A 112 -11.47 16.48 -2.69
N ASN A 113 -11.61 17.80 -2.91
CA ASN A 113 -10.67 18.56 -3.73
C ASN A 113 -9.25 18.58 -3.12
N ALA A 114 -9.13 18.70 -1.80
CA ALA A 114 -7.83 18.63 -1.12
C ALA A 114 -7.15 17.26 -1.30
N LEU A 115 -7.90 16.15 -1.21
CA LEU A 115 -7.39 14.80 -1.44
C LEU A 115 -6.91 14.59 -2.89
N MET A 116 -7.66 15.08 -3.88
CA MET A 116 -7.25 15.05 -5.29
C MET A 116 -5.90 15.77 -5.50
N VAL A 117 -5.79 17.02 -5.02
CA VAL A 117 -4.55 17.82 -5.12
C VAL A 117 -3.39 17.16 -4.36
N GLN A 118 -3.65 16.57 -3.20
CA GLN A 118 -2.66 15.83 -2.42
C GLN A 118 -2.13 14.61 -3.19
N SER A 119 -3.02 13.81 -3.81
CA SER A 119 -2.58 12.66 -4.61
C SER A 119 -1.78 13.08 -5.85
N GLN A 120 -2.17 14.15 -6.55
CA GLN A 120 -1.41 14.74 -7.66
C GLN A 120 -0.02 15.25 -7.21
N GLN A 121 0.13 15.67 -5.95
CA GLN A 121 1.44 16.01 -5.39
C GLN A 121 2.28 14.75 -5.11
N ILE A 122 1.68 13.66 -4.62
CA ILE A 122 2.38 12.39 -4.40
C ILE A 122 2.79 11.76 -5.74
N GLU A 123 1.96 11.81 -6.78
CA GLU A 123 2.31 11.36 -8.14
C GLU A 123 3.52 12.12 -8.73
N ARG A 124 3.64 13.41 -8.43
CA ARG A 124 4.80 14.23 -8.83
C ARG A 124 6.03 13.85 -8.02
N SER A 125 5.89 13.62 -6.72
CA SER A 125 6.98 13.11 -5.87
C SER A 125 7.47 11.72 -6.30
N LEU A 126 6.56 10.80 -6.63
CA LEU A 126 6.89 9.45 -7.13
C LEU A 126 7.63 9.50 -8.47
N ARG A 127 7.19 10.35 -9.41
CA ARG A 127 7.87 10.58 -10.70
C ARG A 127 9.22 11.31 -10.57
N ALA A 128 9.49 11.97 -9.44
CA ALA A 128 10.76 12.63 -9.16
C ALA A 128 11.77 11.71 -8.44
N LEU A 129 11.38 10.49 -8.06
CA LEU A 129 12.32 9.49 -7.54
C LEU A 129 13.19 8.92 -8.67
N PRO A 130 14.44 8.48 -8.37
CA PRO A 130 15.24 7.74 -9.34
C PRO A 130 14.55 6.45 -9.79
N GLY A 131 14.91 5.99 -11.00
CA GLY A 131 14.39 4.76 -11.59
C GLY A 131 14.59 3.52 -10.71
N GLN A 132 13.76 2.49 -10.94
CA GLN A 132 13.69 1.34 -10.05
C GLN A 132 15.03 0.57 -10.01
N PRO A 133 15.57 0.24 -8.81
CA PRO A 133 16.79 -0.54 -8.67
C PRO A 133 16.80 -1.85 -9.47
N SER A 134 17.92 -2.12 -10.14
CA SER A 134 18.17 -3.34 -10.93
C SER A 134 18.06 -4.65 -10.10
N LEU A 135 18.31 -4.58 -8.79
CA LEU A 135 18.21 -5.70 -7.87
C LEU A 135 17.32 -5.33 -6.67
N VAL A 136 16.23 -6.08 -6.47
CA VAL A 136 15.27 -5.89 -5.37
C VAL A 136 14.99 -7.24 -4.70
N ARG A 137 14.86 -7.23 -3.36
CA ARG A 137 14.40 -8.42 -2.63
C ARG A 137 12.97 -8.77 -3.05
N ALA A 138 12.71 -10.02 -3.44
CA ALA A 138 11.42 -10.46 -3.96
C ALA A 138 10.22 -10.08 -3.04
N SER A 139 10.39 -10.17 -1.72
CA SER A 139 9.36 -9.74 -0.75
C SER A 139 9.05 -8.23 -0.80
N THR A 140 10.03 -7.38 -1.11
CA THR A 140 9.82 -5.94 -1.29
C THR A 140 9.18 -5.64 -2.64
N ALA A 141 9.56 -6.36 -3.70
CA ALA A 141 8.90 -6.26 -5.01
C ALA A 141 7.41 -6.67 -4.93
N ALA A 142 7.11 -7.78 -4.24
CA ALA A 142 5.73 -8.22 -4.00
C ALA A 142 4.91 -7.20 -3.17
N THR A 143 5.54 -6.53 -2.20
CA THR A 143 4.88 -5.48 -1.41
C THR A 143 4.61 -4.22 -2.25
N ILE A 144 5.46 -3.93 -3.25
CA ILE A 144 5.23 -2.84 -4.21
C ILE A 144 4.09 -3.18 -5.16
N SER A 145 4.07 -4.41 -5.72
CA SER A 145 2.95 -4.88 -6.56
C SER A 145 1.63 -4.78 -5.80
N ASP A 146 1.54 -5.35 -4.58
CA ASP A 146 0.31 -5.31 -3.76
C ASP A 146 -0.20 -3.87 -3.53
N LEU A 147 0.69 -2.90 -3.31
CA LEU A 147 0.29 -1.48 -3.21
C LEU A 147 -0.16 -0.88 -4.55
N GLU A 148 0.55 -1.19 -5.64
CA GLU A 148 0.25 -0.67 -6.98
C GLU A 148 -1.05 -1.29 -7.56
N ASP A 149 -1.29 -2.58 -7.32
CA ASP A 149 -2.51 -3.33 -7.63
C ASP A 149 -3.72 -2.79 -6.84
N HIS A 150 -3.57 -2.52 -5.54
CA HIS A 150 -4.64 -1.91 -4.73
C HIS A 150 -4.94 -0.45 -5.15
N ILE A 151 -3.93 0.33 -5.53
CA ILE A 151 -4.14 1.68 -6.11
C ILE A 151 -4.89 1.58 -7.44
N ALA A 152 -4.49 0.67 -8.34
CA ALA A 152 -5.16 0.45 -9.62
C ALA A 152 -6.63 0.00 -9.44
N ALA A 153 -6.94 -0.81 -8.43
CA ALA A 153 -8.31 -1.20 -8.10
C ALA A 153 -9.17 -0.02 -7.62
N ILE A 154 -8.61 0.89 -6.81
CA ILE A 154 -9.31 2.12 -6.39
C ILE A 154 -9.50 3.07 -7.58
N ASP A 155 -8.46 3.26 -8.40
CA ASP A 155 -8.51 4.15 -9.56
C ASP A 155 -9.47 3.61 -10.63
N TYR A 156 -9.61 2.29 -10.76
CA TYR A 156 -10.69 1.68 -11.54
C TYR A 156 -12.07 2.06 -10.98
N LEU A 157 -12.33 1.81 -9.69
CA LEU A 157 -13.62 2.08 -9.05
C LEU A 157 -14.01 3.57 -9.10
N LEU A 158 -13.05 4.49 -8.98
CA LEU A 158 -13.27 5.94 -9.05
C LEU A 158 -13.60 6.44 -10.47
N ASN A 159 -13.20 5.71 -11.53
CA ASN A 159 -13.40 6.11 -12.92
C ASN A 159 -14.44 5.24 -13.67
N HIS A 160 -14.99 4.20 -13.06
CA HIS A 160 -15.88 3.26 -13.72
C HIS A 160 -17.33 3.81 -13.78
N PRO A 161 -17.95 3.96 -14.97
CA PRO A 161 -19.24 4.65 -15.11
C PRO A 161 -20.41 3.93 -14.44
N ASP A 162 -20.34 2.61 -14.30
CA ASP A 162 -21.37 1.80 -13.63
C ASP A 162 -21.19 1.72 -12.11
N ALA A 163 -20.10 2.29 -11.56
CA ALA A 163 -19.85 2.36 -10.13
C ALA A 163 -20.70 3.47 -9.48
N GLN A 164 -21.89 3.10 -9.02
CA GLN A 164 -22.86 4.00 -8.36
C GLN A 164 -22.38 4.39 -6.94
N LEU A 165 -21.32 5.19 -6.86
CA LEU A 165 -20.72 5.67 -5.61
C LEU A 165 -21.46 6.90 -5.06
N ASN A 166 -21.89 6.81 -3.80
CA ASN A 166 -22.30 7.98 -2.99
C ASN A 166 -21.08 8.91 -2.84
N PRO A 167 -21.22 10.26 -2.90
CA PRO A 167 -20.12 11.20 -2.62
C PRO A 167 -19.31 10.90 -1.33
N GLU A 168 -19.92 10.36 -0.27
CA GLU A 168 -19.18 9.90 0.92
C GLU A 168 -18.23 8.73 0.61
N GLN A 169 -18.66 7.76 -0.22
CA GLN A 169 -17.82 6.64 -0.66
C GLN A 169 -16.71 7.13 -1.59
N VAL A 170 -16.99 8.11 -2.45
CA VAL A 170 -15.97 8.75 -3.30
C VAL A 170 -14.87 9.39 -2.43
N GLU A 171 -15.23 10.12 -1.37
CA GLU A 171 -14.24 10.69 -0.45
C GLU A 171 -13.42 9.62 0.30
N ILE A 172 -14.07 8.52 0.73
CA ILE A 172 -13.39 7.36 1.35
C ILE A 172 -12.36 6.75 0.39
N TYR A 173 -12.72 6.52 -0.87
CA TYR A 173 -11.80 5.98 -1.88
C TYR A 173 -10.63 6.93 -2.18
N TRP A 174 -10.87 8.25 -2.29
CA TRP A 174 -9.79 9.23 -2.42
C TRP A 174 -8.84 9.25 -1.21
N ARG A 175 -9.40 9.08 0.00
CA ARG A 175 -8.61 9.03 1.24
C ARG A 175 -7.74 7.78 1.32
N GLU A 176 -8.26 6.62 0.93
CA GLU A 176 -7.48 5.38 0.87
C GLU A 176 -6.45 5.39 -0.28
N ARG A 177 -6.78 5.96 -1.45
CA ARG A 177 -5.80 6.22 -2.54
C ARG A 177 -4.60 6.99 -2.00
N VAL A 178 -4.83 8.13 -1.35
CA VAL A 178 -3.78 8.96 -0.74
C VAL A 178 -2.95 8.17 0.29
N ARG A 179 -3.58 7.31 1.10
CA ARG A 179 -2.89 6.47 2.09
C ARG A 179 -1.99 5.42 1.44
N LEU A 180 -2.47 4.68 0.44
CA LEU A 180 -1.69 3.70 -0.31
C LEU A 180 -0.53 4.37 -1.07
N MET A 181 -0.79 5.50 -1.71
CA MET A 181 0.24 6.28 -2.41
C MET A 181 1.34 6.82 -1.48
N ASN A 182 0.99 7.30 -0.28
CA ASN A 182 1.98 7.66 0.74
C ASN A 182 2.81 6.44 1.19
N SER A 183 2.16 5.28 1.31
CA SER A 183 2.82 4.02 1.66
C SER A 183 3.84 3.62 0.58
N LEU A 184 3.44 3.67 -0.69
CA LEU A 184 4.31 3.45 -1.84
C LEU A 184 5.48 4.46 -1.91
N LEU A 185 5.20 5.75 -1.69
CA LEU A 185 6.24 6.80 -1.64
C LEU A 185 7.26 6.55 -0.52
N SER A 186 6.81 6.18 0.68
CA SER A 186 7.71 5.84 1.79
C SER A 186 8.56 4.60 1.51
N LEU A 187 8.01 3.61 0.81
CA LEU A 187 8.73 2.39 0.45
C LEU A 187 9.77 2.62 -0.66
N ARG A 188 9.39 3.35 -1.72
CA ARG A 188 10.27 3.73 -2.84
C ARG A 188 11.40 4.67 -2.39
N THR A 189 11.13 5.63 -1.50
CA THR A 189 12.18 6.48 -0.90
C THR A 189 13.13 5.69 0.00
N ALA A 190 12.62 4.79 0.85
CA ALA A 190 13.47 3.90 1.66
C ALA A 190 14.29 2.90 0.82
N GLN A 191 13.83 2.53 -0.39
CA GLN A 191 14.65 1.79 -1.35
C GLN A 191 15.79 2.64 -1.92
N ALA A 192 15.49 3.87 -2.38
CA ALA A 192 16.50 4.78 -2.92
C ALA A 192 17.60 5.11 -1.91
N GLN A 193 17.24 5.37 -0.64
CA GLN A 193 18.19 5.60 0.45
C GLN A 193 19.11 4.40 0.73
N ARG A 194 18.66 3.16 0.50
CA ARG A 194 19.50 1.95 0.67
C ARG A 194 20.49 1.72 -0.47
N MET A 195 20.40 2.49 -1.55
CA MET A 195 21.28 2.42 -2.72
C MET A 195 22.34 3.53 -2.75
N SER A 196 22.29 4.48 -1.82
CA SER A 196 23.23 5.61 -1.72
C SER A 196 24.34 5.40 -0.68
N PHE A 197 24.77 4.14 -0.49
CA PHE A 197 25.79 3.70 0.47
C PHE A 197 26.68 2.63 -0.16
#